data_AF-A0A7S3VX96-F1
#
_entry.id   AF-A0A7S3VX96-F1
#
_cell.length_a   1.000
_cell.length_b   1.000
_cell.length_c   1.000
_cell.angle_alpha   90.00
_cell.angle_beta   90.00
_cell.angle_gamma   90.00
#
_symmetry.space_group_name_H-M   'P 1'
#
loop_
_entity.id
_entity.type
_entity.pdbx_description
1 polymer ?
#
loop_
_entity_poly.entity_id
_entity_poly.type
_entity_poly.pdbx_seq_one_letter_code
_entity_poly.pdbx_strand_id
1 'polypeptide(L)'
;VAVYRRPPLHYAPRRCGDMAMKMDMASATFSLRNWTVTVRGNHVYGRISGPSHRLDVGIHGSGDAAARCLPHGIVGQSFASATPRTGKIDEYPRAGSITTSAMAEGAIQGTAAMYELPSPYQ
;
A
#
# COMPACT_ATOMS: atom_id res chain seq x y z
N VAL A 1 9.77 -33.75 -20.77
CA VAL A 1 9.53 -32.88 -19.60
C VAL A 1 8.05 -32.96 -19.25
N ALA A 2 7.68 -33.63 -18.17
CA ALA A 2 6.28 -33.70 -17.75
C ALA A 2 5.89 -32.40 -17.04
N VAL A 3 5.00 -31.61 -17.62
CA VAL A 3 4.43 -30.42 -16.98
C VAL A 3 3.30 -30.89 -16.08
N TYR A 4 3.59 -31.01 -14.79
CA TYR A 4 2.58 -31.33 -13.78
C TYR A 4 1.70 -30.09 -13.55
N ARG A 5 0.58 -29.97 -14.28
CA ARG A 5 -0.45 -28.98 -13.95
C ARG A 5 -1.19 -29.49 -12.71
N ARG A 6 -0.82 -28.99 -11.52
CA ARG A 6 -1.63 -29.20 -10.32
C ARG A 6 -3.03 -28.59 -10.56
N PRO A 7 -4.12 -29.30 -10.22
CA PRO A 7 -5.46 -28.71 -10.27
C PRO A 7 -5.52 -27.51 -9.32
N PRO A 8 -6.30 -26.46 -9.65
CA PRO A 8 -6.48 -25.33 -8.75
C PRO A 8 -7.06 -25.84 -7.43
N LEU A 9 -6.34 -25.62 -6.33
CA LEU A 9 -6.89 -25.80 -4.99
C LEU A 9 -7.92 -24.69 -4.79
N HIS A 10 -9.18 -24.98 -5.08
CA HIS A 10 -10.29 -24.09 -4.77
C HIS A 10 -10.46 -24.03 -3.24
N TYR A 11 -9.66 -23.21 -2.57
CA TYR A 11 -9.90 -22.88 -1.17
C TYR A 11 -11.17 -22.05 -1.09
N ALA A 12 -12.17 -22.60 -0.40
CA ALA A 12 -13.40 -21.88 -0.09
C ALA A 12 -13.06 -20.57 0.66
N PRO A 13 -13.70 -19.45 0.32
CA PRO A 13 -13.41 -18.17 0.96
C PRO A 13 -13.71 -18.23 2.45
N ARG A 14 -12.77 -17.74 3.27
CA ARG A 14 -12.95 -17.56 4.72
C ARG A 14 -13.66 -16.24 4.95
N ARG A 15 -14.65 -16.21 5.83
CA ARG A 15 -15.40 -15.00 6.18
C ARG A 15 -15.15 -14.59 7.63
N CYS A 16 -15.02 -13.28 7.84
CA CYS A 16 -14.97 -12.65 9.15
C CYS A 16 -15.84 -11.38 9.10
N GLY A 17 -17.06 -11.47 9.62
CA GLY A 17 -18.08 -10.43 9.43
C GLY A 17 -18.31 -10.14 7.94
N ASP A 18 -18.24 -8.86 7.56
CA ASP A 18 -18.41 -8.39 6.18
C ASP A 18 -17.17 -8.59 5.30
N MET A 19 -16.07 -9.10 5.87
CA MET A 19 -14.85 -9.39 5.12
C MET A 19 -14.87 -10.83 4.62
N ALA A 20 -14.63 -11.00 3.32
CA ALA A 20 -14.33 -12.30 2.72
C ALA A 20 -12.88 -12.33 2.24
N MET A 21 -12.19 -13.43 2.52
CA MET A 21 -10.82 -13.69 2.08
C MET A 21 -10.78 -14.94 1.23
N LYS A 22 -10.18 -14.84 0.05
CA LYS A 22 -9.86 -15.98 -0.81
C LYS A 22 -8.36 -16.01 -1.02
N MET A 23 -7.76 -17.19 -0.92
CA MET A 23 -6.36 -17.40 -1.27
C MET A 23 -6.26 -18.33 -2.48
N ASP A 24 -5.29 -18.05 -3.33
CA ASP A 24 -4.90 -18.89 -4.45
C ASP A 24 -3.37 -18.85 -4.56
N MET A 25 -2.73 -19.94 -4.14
CA MET A 25 -1.27 -20.09 -4.11
C MET A 25 -0.58 -18.91 -3.40
N ALA A 26 0.19 -18.10 -4.14
CA ALA A 26 0.92 -16.94 -3.64
C ALA A 26 0.10 -15.64 -3.68
N SER A 27 -1.22 -15.72 -3.90
CA SER A 27 -2.10 -14.56 -3.95
C SER A 27 -3.24 -14.65 -2.94
N ALA A 28 -3.61 -13.51 -2.37
CA ALA A 28 -4.75 -13.36 -1.49
C ALA A 28 -5.63 -12.21 -2.00
N THR A 29 -6.94 -12.42 -1.99
CA THR A 29 -7.94 -11.40 -2.29
C THR A 29 -8.84 -11.21 -1.08
N PHE A 30 -8.95 -9.98 -0.61
CA PHE A 30 -9.81 -9.56 0.47
C PHE A 30 -10.91 -8.70 -0.14
N SER A 31 -12.15 -9.00 0.19
CA SER A 31 -13.32 -8.24 -0.24
C SER A 31 -14.04 -7.73 1.00
N LEU A 32 -14.24 -6.42 1.09
CA LEU A 32 -14.90 -5.76 2.20
C LEU A 32 -15.79 -4.65 1.66
N ARG A 33 -17.11 -4.81 1.77
CA ARG A 33 -18.09 -3.88 1.18
C ARG A 33 -17.77 -3.64 -0.31
N ASN A 34 -17.47 -2.40 -0.68
CA ASN A 34 -17.14 -1.99 -2.05
C ASN A 34 -15.62 -1.93 -2.30
N TRP A 35 -14.81 -2.51 -1.42
CA TRP A 35 -13.36 -2.57 -1.56
C TRP A 35 -12.90 -3.99 -1.87
N THR A 36 -11.95 -4.08 -2.80
CA THR A 36 -11.20 -5.30 -3.09
C THR A 36 -9.72 -4.99 -2.93
N VAL A 37 -9.04 -5.77 -2.08
CA VAL A 37 -7.59 -5.73 -1.92
C VAL A 37 -7.02 -7.03 -2.45
N THR A 38 -6.05 -6.94 -3.35
CA THR A 38 -5.33 -8.10 -3.87
C THR A 38 -3.86 -7.99 -3.49
N VAL A 39 -3.34 -9.02 -2.85
CA VAL A 39 -1.93 -9.15 -2.48
C VAL A 39 -1.34 -10.31 -3.28
N ARG A 40 -0.23 -10.08 -3.96
CA ARG A 40 0.51 -11.13 -4.68
C ARG A 40 1.95 -11.18 -4.21
N GLY A 41 2.38 -12.34 -3.74
CA GLY A 41 3.80 -12.63 -3.52
C GLY A 41 4.49 -12.90 -4.84
N ASN A 42 5.61 -12.24 -5.08
CA ASN A 42 6.41 -12.43 -6.28
C ASN A 42 7.91 -12.43 -5.96
N HIS A 43 8.72 -13.01 -6.84
CA HIS A 43 10.18 -12.95 -6.75
C HIS A 43 10.72 -11.62 -7.25
N VAL A 44 11.82 -11.16 -6.65
CA VAL A 44 12.61 -10.05 -7.18
C VAL A 44 13.71 -10.62 -8.07
N TYR A 45 13.54 -10.54 -9.39
CA TYR A 45 14.52 -11.03 -10.36
C TYR A 45 15.65 -10.01 -10.55
N GLY A 46 16.88 -10.50 -10.82
CA GLY A 46 18.04 -9.62 -11.08
C GLY A 46 18.54 -8.84 -9.86
N ARG A 47 18.21 -9.31 -8.65
CA ARG A 47 18.55 -8.64 -7.39
C ARG A 47 20.06 -8.65 -7.12
N ILE A 48 20.63 -7.47 -6.86
CA ILE A 48 22.02 -7.29 -6.37
C ILE A 48 22.08 -7.43 -4.84
N SER A 49 21.15 -6.79 -4.10
CA SER A 49 21.01 -6.83 -2.63
C SER A 49 19.53 -6.56 -2.22
N GLY A 50 19.18 -6.65 -0.92
CA GLY A 50 17.80 -6.38 -0.42
C GLY A 50 16.89 -7.61 -0.27
N PRO A 51 15.55 -7.50 -0.30
CA PRO A 51 14.62 -8.63 -0.22
C PRO A 51 14.57 -9.50 -1.49
N SER A 52 14.49 -10.83 -1.35
CA SER A 52 14.38 -11.78 -2.49
C SER A 52 12.95 -11.95 -3.02
N HIS A 53 11.96 -11.49 -2.26
CA HIS A 53 10.54 -11.54 -2.58
C HIS A 53 9.91 -10.18 -2.31
N ARG A 54 8.86 -9.86 -3.05
CA ARG A 54 8.06 -8.64 -2.89
C ARG A 54 6.58 -9.00 -2.78
N LEU A 55 5.83 -8.09 -2.15
CA LEU A 55 4.38 -8.13 -2.12
C LEU A 55 3.84 -7.02 -3.02
N ASP A 56 3.15 -7.42 -4.09
CA ASP A 56 2.45 -6.49 -4.97
C ASP A 56 1.01 -6.34 -4.42
N VAL A 57 0.70 -5.16 -3.86
CA VAL A 57 -0.60 -4.86 -3.24
C VAL A 57 -1.40 -3.92 -4.14
N GLY A 58 -2.58 -4.37 -4.57
CA GLY A 58 -3.56 -3.55 -5.29
C GLY A 58 -4.79 -3.31 -4.44
N ILE A 59 -5.26 -2.05 -4.38
CA ILE A 59 -6.47 -1.65 -3.65
C ILE A 59 -7.42 -1.03 -4.66
N HIS A 60 -8.62 -1.59 -4.80
CA HIS A 60 -9.64 -1.14 -5.74
C HIS A 60 -10.96 -0.89 -5.02
N GLY A 61 -11.51 0.31 -5.21
CA GLY A 61 -12.86 0.66 -4.77
C GLY A 61 -13.83 0.62 -5.94
N SER A 62 -14.96 -0.07 -5.77
CA SER A 62 -16.05 -0.09 -6.75
C SER A 62 -17.14 0.95 -6.41
N GLY A 63 -17.87 1.38 -7.43
CA GLY A 63 -18.90 2.42 -7.30
C GLY A 63 -18.30 3.73 -6.79
N ASP A 64 -18.91 4.29 -5.74
CA ASP A 64 -18.51 5.55 -5.11
C ASP A 64 -17.49 5.38 -3.96
N ALA A 65 -16.98 4.17 -3.71
CA ALA A 65 -16.12 3.90 -2.56
C ALA A 65 -14.87 4.77 -2.51
N ALA A 66 -14.14 4.88 -3.63
CA ALA A 66 -12.96 5.73 -3.72
C ALA A 66 -13.29 7.22 -3.57
N ALA A 67 -14.41 7.67 -4.14
CA ALA A 67 -14.87 9.05 -4.03
C ALA A 67 -15.29 9.42 -2.60
N ARG A 68 -15.91 8.50 -1.85
CA ARG A 68 -16.27 8.73 -0.44
C ARG A 68 -15.05 8.73 0.49
N CYS A 69 -14.07 7.86 0.23
CA CYS A 69 -12.92 7.70 1.10
C CYS A 69 -11.75 8.62 0.74
N LEU A 70 -11.75 9.24 -0.45
CA LEU A 70 -10.75 10.20 -0.94
C LEU A 70 -9.30 9.77 -0.60
N PRO A 71 -8.85 8.59 -1.04
CA PRO A 71 -7.53 8.10 -0.73
C PRO A 71 -6.47 9.04 -1.32
N HIS A 72 -5.48 9.44 -0.52
CA HIS A 72 -4.49 10.45 -0.87
C HIS A 72 -3.07 9.88 -1.07
N GLY A 73 -2.96 8.56 -1.29
CA GLY A 73 -1.71 7.91 -1.73
C GLY A 73 -0.73 7.52 -0.63
N ILE A 74 -1.02 7.84 0.63
CA ILE A 74 -0.21 7.44 1.79
C ILE A 74 -0.96 6.41 2.62
N VAL A 75 -0.32 5.27 2.90
CA VAL A 75 -0.88 4.19 3.73
C VAL A 75 -0.70 4.52 5.21
N GLY A 76 -1.72 4.24 6.03
CA GLY A 76 -1.66 4.41 7.49
C GLY A 76 -2.19 5.74 8.02
N GLN A 77 -2.86 6.55 7.18
CA GLN A 77 -3.59 7.74 7.65
C GLN A 77 -5.06 7.42 7.94
N SER A 78 -5.62 7.99 9.01
CA SER A 78 -7.00 7.77 9.43
C SER A 78 -7.99 8.83 8.90
N PHE A 79 -7.50 9.97 8.41
CA PHE A 79 -8.34 11.02 7.85
C PHE A 79 -8.30 11.06 6.32
N ALA A 80 -9.41 11.53 5.76
CA ALA A 80 -9.58 11.93 4.38
C ALA A 80 -9.97 13.42 4.35
N SER A 81 -9.58 14.14 3.29
CA SER A 81 -9.88 15.58 3.15
C SER A 81 -10.49 15.85 1.77
N ALA A 82 -11.62 16.54 1.74
CA ALA A 82 -12.28 16.96 0.50
C ALA A 82 -11.52 18.07 -0.22
N THR A 83 -10.71 18.83 0.52
CA THR A 83 -9.85 19.88 -0.01
C THR A 83 -8.37 19.53 0.20
N PRO A 84 -7.47 20.00 -0.68
CA PRO A 84 -6.04 19.85 -0.47
C PRO A 84 -5.61 20.43 0.88
N ARG A 85 -4.69 19.74 1.56
CA ARG A 85 -4.04 20.25 2.78
C ARG A 85 -2.63 20.69 2.41
N THR A 86 -2.32 21.94 2.71
CA THR A 86 -0.96 22.47 2.56
C THR A 86 -0.20 22.20 3.85
N GLY A 87 0.78 21.30 3.77
CA GLY A 87 1.68 21.02 4.88
C GLY A 87 2.77 22.09 5.01
N LYS A 88 3.59 21.99 6.05
CA LYS A 88 4.78 22.84 6.20
C LYS A 88 5.72 22.64 4.99
N ILE A 89 6.33 23.73 4.56
CA ILE A 89 7.30 23.79 3.47
C ILE A 89 8.60 24.36 4.04
N ASP A 90 9.75 23.88 3.58
CA ASP A 90 11.04 24.46 3.95
C ASP A 90 11.22 25.86 3.32
N GLU A 91 12.01 26.71 3.96
CA GLU A 91 12.43 27.97 3.35
C GLU A 91 13.55 27.70 2.34
N TYR A 92 13.30 28.03 1.06
CA TYR A 92 14.26 27.80 -0.01
C TYR A 92 15.08 29.07 -0.32
N PRO A 93 16.38 29.15 0.06
CA PRO A 93 17.27 30.22 -0.37
C PRO A 93 17.47 30.28 -1.89
N ARG A 94 17.83 31.46 -2.39
CA ARG A 94 18.09 31.71 -3.83
C ARG A 94 19.25 30.88 -4.39
N ALA A 95 20.22 30.50 -3.55
CA ALA A 95 21.37 29.68 -3.92
C ALA A 95 21.88 28.89 -2.69
N GLY A 96 22.50 27.73 -2.93
CA GLY A 96 23.06 26.86 -1.89
C GLY A 96 22.39 25.50 -1.82
N SER A 97 22.81 24.68 -0.85
CA SER A 97 22.18 23.39 -0.51
C SER A 97 21.17 23.56 0.62
N ILE A 98 20.09 22.80 0.57
CA ILE A 98 19.03 22.82 1.59
C ILE A 98 18.85 21.40 2.09
N THR A 99 18.72 21.26 3.41
CA THR A 99 18.29 20.01 4.04
C THR A 99 16.81 20.15 4.36
N THR A 100 16.00 19.26 3.80
CA THR A 100 14.56 19.20 4.07
C THR A 100 14.31 18.90 5.55
N SER A 101 13.44 19.69 6.19
CA SER A 101 13.09 19.55 7.61
C SER A 101 11.58 19.54 7.85
N ALA A 102 10.82 20.26 7.04
CA ALA A 102 9.38 20.44 7.21
C ALA A 102 8.54 19.20 6.87
N MET A 103 8.97 18.41 5.88
CA MET A 103 8.41 17.11 5.50
C MET A 103 6.87 17.06 5.38
N ALA A 104 6.25 18.15 4.91
CA ALA A 104 4.80 18.27 4.76
C ALA A 104 3.98 18.03 6.04
N GLU A 105 4.55 18.27 7.23
CA GLU A 105 3.81 18.20 8.49
C GLU A 105 2.52 19.05 8.43
N GLY A 106 1.42 18.51 8.93
CA GLY A 106 0.09 19.11 8.84
C GLY A 106 -0.70 18.74 7.58
N ALA A 107 -0.03 18.31 6.49
CA ALA A 107 -0.70 17.61 5.39
C ALA A 107 -0.83 16.11 5.65
N ILE A 108 0.13 15.52 6.37
CA ILE A 108 0.11 14.12 6.82
C ILE A 108 -0.31 14.00 8.28
N GLN A 109 -0.78 12.83 8.69
CA GLN A 109 -1.05 12.52 10.09
C GLN A 109 0.25 12.26 10.87
N GLY A 110 0.52 13.07 11.91
CA GLY A 110 1.74 12.91 12.70
C GLY A 110 2.97 13.50 11.98
N THR A 111 4.11 12.84 12.12
CA THR A 111 5.39 13.29 11.55
C THR A 111 5.92 12.32 10.51
N ALA A 112 6.82 12.76 9.64
CA ALA A 112 7.40 11.91 8.60
C ALA A 112 8.14 10.69 9.17
N ALA A 113 8.77 10.83 10.34
CA ALA A 113 9.45 9.74 11.04
C ALA A 113 8.52 8.55 11.35
N MET A 114 7.21 8.77 11.51
CA MET A 114 6.23 7.68 11.74
C MET A 114 5.99 6.82 10.51
N TYR A 115 6.39 7.28 9.33
CA TYR A 115 6.26 6.58 8.05
C TYR A 115 7.60 6.03 7.54
N GLU A 116 8.69 6.21 8.29
CA GLU A 116 9.97 5.62 7.96
C GLU A 116 9.92 4.11 8.19
N LEU A 117 10.25 3.35 7.15
CA LEU A 117 10.38 1.90 7.24
C LEU A 117 11.80 1.56 7.70
N PRO A 118 11.98 0.80 8.79
CA PRO A 118 13.31 0.43 9.26
C PRO A 118 14.03 -0.45 8.23
N SER A 119 15.37 -0.32 8.18
CA SER A 119 16.21 -0.92 7.13
C SER A 119 16.17 -2.44 6.92
N PRO A 120 15.76 -3.34 7.85
CA PRO A 120 15.65 -4.76 7.51
C PRO A 120 14.62 -5.06 6.40
N TYR A 121 13.81 -4.07 6.02
CA TYR A 121 12.75 -4.19 5.01
C TYR A 121 12.92 -3.22 3.83
N GLN A 122 14.06 -2.52 3.72
CA GLN A 122 14.40 -1.63 2.61
C GLN A 122 15.26 -2.33 1.55
#